data_AF-A0A951NT25-F1
#
_entry.id   AF-A0A951NT25-F1
#
_cell.length_a   1.000
_cell.length_b   1.000
_cell.length_c   1.000
_cell.angle_alpha   90.00
_cell.angle_beta   90.00
_cell.angle_gamma   90.00
#
_symmetry.space_group_name_H-M   'P 1'
#
loop_
_entity.id
_entity.type
_entity.pdbx_description
1 polymer ?
#
loop_
_entity_poly.entity_id
_entity_poly.type
_entity_poly.pdbx_seq_one_letter_code
_entity_poly.pdbx_strand_id
1 'polypeptide(L)'
;MFIAKVKSHNYINGYWFSAIEFSLASFVVAPFSYYYLAHNRIIFGILSIGLIMNFLVIVGFAVESIIQGERGLGMAFYRDRRVREKIASQYPYLGRDTIMLCVGFLIPFYLATAIYIETAHRNR
;
A
#
# COMPACT_ATOMS: atom_id res chain seq x y z
N MET A 1 14.35 -3.61 6.25
CA MET A 1 13.95 -2.18 6.23
C MET A 1 12.50 -1.98 5.77
N PHE A 2 12.08 -2.56 4.64
CA PHE A 2 10.71 -2.41 4.12
C PHE A 2 9.62 -3.15 4.93
N ILE A 3 9.85 -4.43 5.27
CA ILE A 3 8.93 -5.23 6.09
C ILE A 3 8.66 -4.59 7.46
N ALA A 4 9.71 -4.04 8.08
CA ALA A 4 9.58 -3.33 9.36
C ALA A 4 8.64 -2.12 9.24
N LYS A 5 8.70 -1.37 8.13
CA LYS A 5 7.80 -0.24 7.90
C LYS A 5 6.36 -0.69 7.63
N VAL A 6 6.14 -1.80 6.93
CA VAL A 6 4.80 -2.39 6.75
C VAL A 6 4.20 -2.81 8.10
N LYS A 7 4.99 -3.46 8.95
CA LYS A 7 4.56 -3.83 10.31
C LYS A 7 4.23 -2.59 11.16
N SER A 8 5.08 -1.56 11.15
CA SER A 8 4.82 -0.30 11.85
C SER A 8 3.57 0.41 11.33
N HIS A 9 3.36 0.44 10.02
CA HIS A 9 2.15 1.01 9.42
C HIS A 9 0.89 0.27 9.89
N ASN A 10 0.88 -1.06 9.78
CA ASN A 10 -0.24 -1.89 10.22
C ASN A 10 -0.52 -1.76 11.73
N TYR A 11 0.53 -1.66 12.55
CA TYR A 11 0.39 -1.43 13.99
C TYR A 11 -0.25 -0.07 14.29
N ILE A 12 0.20 1.00 13.62
CA ILE A 12 -0.29 2.37 13.86
C ILE A 12 -1.71 2.56 13.34
N ASN A 13 -2.00 2.12 12.12
CA ASN A 13 -3.35 2.16 11.54
C ASN A 13 -4.32 1.18 12.19
N GLY A 14 -3.79 0.17 12.89
CA GLY A 14 -4.56 -0.95 13.41
C GLY A 14 -4.66 -2.08 12.39
N TYR A 15 -4.37 -3.30 12.84
CA TYR A 15 -4.29 -4.46 11.97
C TYR A 15 -5.61 -4.74 11.23
N TRP A 16 -6.75 -4.66 11.94
CA TRP A 16 -8.07 -4.83 11.33
C TRP A 16 -8.40 -3.79 10.27
N PHE A 17 -8.11 -2.52 10.56
CA PHE A 17 -8.35 -1.43 9.63
C PHE A 17 -7.49 -1.60 8.36
N SER A 18 -6.20 -1.87 8.54
CA SER A 18 -5.26 -2.07 7.43
C SER A 18 -5.65 -3.29 6.58
N ALA A 19 -6.04 -4.41 7.21
CA ALA A 19 -6.50 -5.59 6.50
C ALA A 19 -7.74 -5.28 5.62
N ILE A 20 -8.72 -4.56 6.14
CA ILE A 20 -9.95 -4.21 5.41
C ILE A 20 -9.65 -3.21 4.29
N GLU A 21 -8.92 -2.13 4.58
CA GLU A 21 -8.58 -1.07 3.62
C GLU A 21 -7.85 -1.64 2.40
N PHE A 22 -6.79 -2.41 2.62
CA PHE A 22 -5.99 -2.96 1.53
C PHE A 22 -6.68 -4.11 0.81
N SER A 23 -7.54 -4.88 1.48
CA SER A 23 -8.39 -5.87 0.80
C SER A 23 -9.39 -5.20 -0.14
N LEU A 24 -10.01 -4.11 0.30
CA LEU A 24 -10.95 -3.34 -0.52
C LEU A 24 -10.24 -2.66 -1.69
N ALA A 25 -9.05 -2.08 -1.46
CA ALA A 25 -8.22 -1.52 -2.53
C ALA A 25 -7.85 -2.60 -3.57
N SER A 26 -7.45 -3.80 -3.12
CA SER A 26 -7.17 -4.93 -4.01
C SER A 26 -8.40 -5.34 -4.82
N PHE A 27 -9.57 -5.40 -4.19
CA PHE A 27 -10.82 -5.71 -4.87
C PHE A 27 -11.20 -4.66 -5.92
N VAL A 28 -10.97 -3.37 -5.64
CA VAL A 28 -11.22 -2.28 -6.59
C VAL A 28 -10.25 -2.32 -7.77
N VAL A 29 -8.98 -2.67 -7.54
CA VAL A 29 -7.96 -2.73 -8.61
C VAL A 29 -8.10 -3.98 -9.50
N ALA A 30 -8.61 -5.09 -8.97
CA ALA A 30 -8.74 -6.36 -9.69
C ALA A 30 -9.51 -6.27 -11.03
N PRO A 31 -10.68 -5.60 -11.12
CA PRO A 31 -11.37 -5.37 -12.39
C PRO A 31 -10.54 -4.65 -13.44
N PHE A 32 -9.72 -3.67 -13.04
CA PHE A 32 -8.85 -2.95 -13.98
C PHE A 32 -7.74 -3.83 -14.52
N SER A 33 -7.15 -4.67 -13.66
CA SER A 33 -6.17 -5.68 -14.08
C SER A 33 -6.75 -6.59 -15.15
N TYR A 34 -7.96 -7.12 -14.92
CA TYR A 34 -8.65 -7.97 -15.87
C TYR A 34 -8.95 -7.21 -17.18
N TYR A 35 -9.51 -6.00 -17.07
CA TYR A 35 -9.83 -5.15 -18.21
C TYR A 35 -8.60 -4.88 -19.10
N TYR A 36 -7.46 -4.51 -18.51
CA TYR A 36 -6.25 -4.23 -19.27
C TYR A 36 -5.68 -5.46 -19.96
N LEU A 37 -5.67 -6.62 -19.29
CA LEU A 37 -5.23 -7.87 -19.90
C LEU A 37 -6.16 -8.29 -21.06
N ALA A 38 -7.47 -8.16 -20.88
CA ALA A 38 -8.46 -8.49 -21.91
C ALA A 38 -8.35 -7.61 -23.16
N HIS A 39 -7.86 -6.37 -23.03
CA HIS A 39 -7.70 -5.43 -24.15
C HIS A 39 -6.25 -5.37 -24.69
N ASN A 40 -5.44 -6.42 -24.48
CA ASN A 40 -4.03 -6.50 -24.90
C ASN A 40 -3.13 -5.37 -24.35
N ARG A 41 -3.55 -4.70 -23.27
CA ARG A 41 -2.76 -3.69 -22.55
C ARG A 41 -1.90 -4.37 -21.49
N ILE A 42 -1.03 -5.27 -21.92
CA ILE A 42 -0.29 -6.22 -21.06
C ILE A 42 0.51 -5.50 -19.97
N ILE A 43 1.20 -4.41 -20.31
CA ILE A 43 2.00 -3.63 -19.35
C ILE A 43 1.13 -3.16 -18.19
N PHE A 44 -0.01 -2.52 -18.48
CA PHE A 44 -0.92 -2.04 -17.45
C PHE A 44 -1.54 -3.17 -16.63
N GLY A 45 -1.88 -4.29 -17.28
CA GLY A 45 -2.34 -5.48 -16.59
C GLY A 45 -1.33 -6.00 -15.57
N ILE A 46 -0.06 -6.15 -15.96
CA ILE A 46 1.03 -6.60 -15.06
C ILE A 46 1.23 -5.62 -13.90
N LEU A 47 1.17 -4.30 -14.16
CA LEU A 47 1.26 -3.30 -13.10
C LEU A 47 0.11 -3.42 -12.10
N SER A 48 -1.12 -3.58 -12.57
CA SER A 48 -2.28 -3.76 -11.70
C SER A 48 -2.17 -5.03 -10.85
N ILE A 49 -1.65 -6.13 -11.41
CA ILE A 49 -1.30 -7.34 -10.65
C ILE A 49 -0.25 -7.01 -9.59
N GLY A 50 0.78 -6.25 -9.94
CA GLY A 50 1.80 -5.78 -9.00
C GLY A 50 1.21 -5.02 -7.81
N LEU A 51 0.23 -4.13 -8.02
CA LEU A 51 -0.49 -3.45 -6.93
C LEU A 51 -1.21 -4.44 -6.03
N ILE A 52 -2.00 -5.32 -6.63
CA ILE A 52 -2.78 -6.34 -5.92
C ILE A 52 -1.86 -7.18 -5.04
N MET A 53 -0.77 -7.70 -5.60
CA MET A 53 0.20 -8.51 -4.87
C MET A 53 0.79 -7.76 -3.68
N ASN A 54 1.09 -6.48 -3.83
CA ASN A 54 1.60 -5.71 -2.72
C ASN A 54 0.55 -5.44 -1.64
N PHE A 55 -0.70 -5.13 -2.01
CA PHE A 55 -1.77 -4.99 -1.04
C PHE A 55 -1.96 -6.28 -0.25
N LEU A 56 -1.89 -7.43 -0.93
CA LEU A 56 -1.95 -8.75 -0.28
C LEU A 56 -0.80 -8.98 0.71
N VAL A 57 0.41 -8.48 0.46
CA VAL A 57 1.51 -8.55 1.43
C VAL A 57 1.17 -7.76 2.71
N ILE A 58 0.62 -6.55 2.57
CA ILE A 58 0.20 -5.72 3.71
C ILE A 58 -0.92 -6.41 4.50
N VAL A 59 -1.92 -6.94 3.79
CA VAL A 59 -3.03 -7.71 4.38
C VAL A 59 -2.50 -8.96 5.09
N GLY A 60 -1.58 -9.70 4.48
CA GLY A 60 -1.00 -10.92 5.05
C GLY A 60 -0.33 -10.66 6.40
N PHE A 61 0.50 -9.62 6.50
CA PHE A 61 1.10 -9.24 7.78
C PHE A 61 0.06 -8.75 8.81
N ALA A 62 -0.98 -8.04 8.37
CA ALA A 62 -2.05 -7.61 9.26
C ALA A 62 -2.84 -8.81 9.82
N VAL A 63 -3.18 -9.78 8.96
CA VAL A 63 -3.89 -11.01 9.35
C VAL A 63 -3.02 -11.88 10.26
N GLU A 64 -1.73 -12.03 9.97
CA GLU A 64 -0.79 -12.74 10.84
C GLU A 64 -0.77 -12.14 12.26
N SER A 65 -0.63 -10.81 12.38
CA SER A 65 -0.68 -10.11 13.66
C SER A 65 -2.03 -10.27 14.38
N ILE A 66 -3.15 -10.29 13.65
CA ILE A 66 -4.49 -10.55 14.22
C ILE A 66 -4.56 -11.97 14.80
N ILE A 67 -4.09 -12.97 14.06
CA ILE A 67 -4.07 -14.38 14.50
C ILE A 67 -3.19 -14.54 15.74
N GLN A 68 -2.07 -13.82 15.82
CA GLN A 68 -1.18 -13.80 16.99
C GLN A 68 -1.75 -13.02 18.19
N GLY A 69 -2.93 -12.39 18.05
CA GLY A 69 -3.59 -11.63 19.11
C GLY A 69 -2.96 -10.25 19.37
N GLU A 70 -2.13 -9.74 18.46
CA GLU A 70 -1.55 -8.41 18.58
C GLU A 70 -2.63 -7.34 18.44
N ARG A 71 -2.54 -6.29 19.28
CA ARG A 71 -3.43 -5.13 19.21
C ARG A 71 -2.68 -3.93 18.65
N GLY A 72 -3.08 -3.50 17.45
CA GLY A 72 -2.65 -2.22 16.90
C GLY A 72 -3.32 -1.05 17.62
N LEU A 73 -2.77 0.15 17.43
CA LEU A 73 -3.29 1.39 18.01
C LEU A 73 -4.63 1.79 17.41
N GLY A 74 -4.80 1.59 16.10
CA GLY A 74 -6.05 1.89 15.40
C GLY A 74 -6.47 3.35 15.55
N MET A 75 -7.79 3.58 15.58
CA MET A 75 -8.38 4.91 15.71
C MET A 75 -8.09 5.61 17.04
N ALA A 76 -7.58 4.89 18.06
CA ALA A 76 -7.16 5.51 19.31
C ALA A 76 -6.00 6.49 19.10
N PHE A 77 -5.13 6.24 18.11
CA PHE A 77 -4.09 7.18 17.69
C PHE A 77 -4.67 8.54 17.26
N TYR A 78 -5.76 8.55 16.49
CA TYR A 78 -6.36 9.80 16.03
C TYR A 78 -7.12 10.55 17.13
N ARG A 79 -7.56 9.84 18.17
CA ARG A 79 -8.41 10.40 19.24
C ARG A 79 -7.65 10.93 20.45
N ASP A 80 -6.48 10.38 20.76
CA ASP A 80 -5.71 10.77 21.95
C ASP A 80 -4.42 11.53 21.60
N ARG A 81 -4.36 12.80 21.97
CA ARG A 81 -3.20 13.68 21.74
C ARG A 81 -1.92 13.15 22.41
N ARG A 82 -2.01 12.52 23.58
CA ARG A 82 -0.85 11.96 24.29
C ARG A 82 -0.26 10.76 23.55
N VAL A 83 -1.13 9.94 22.96
CA VAL A 83 -0.71 8.82 22.11
C VAL A 83 -0.04 9.34 20.84
N ARG A 84 -0.56 10.41 20.23
CA ARG A 84 0.08 11.06 19.07
C ARG A 84 1.47 11.60 19.38
N GLU A 85 1.62 12.31 20.49
CA GLU A 85 2.91 12.88 20.91
C GLU A 85 3.93 11.78 21.24
N LYS A 86 3.49 10.67 21.85
CA LYS A 86 4.34 9.50 22.12
C LYS A 86 4.79 8.79 20.84
N ILE A 87 3.92 8.67 19.84
CA ILE A 87 4.29 8.06 18.55
C ILE A 87 5.18 9.00 17.74
N ALA A 88 4.93 10.30 17.77
CA ALA A 88 5.79 11.28 17.10
C ALA A 88 7.20 11.28 17.67
N SER A 89 7.38 11.02 18.97
CA SER A 89 8.72 10.88 19.57
C SER A 89 9.37 9.52 19.32
N GLN A 90 8.60 8.43 19.25
CA GLN A 90 9.13 7.09 18.94
C GLN A 90 9.42 6.86 17.46
N TYR A 91 8.69 7.53 16.57
CA TYR A 91 8.81 7.42 15.13
C TYR A 91 8.87 8.82 14.48
N PRO A 92 9.95 9.59 14.71
CA PRO A 92 10.07 10.97 14.24
C PRO A 92 10.03 11.10 12.71
N TYR A 93 10.35 10.02 11.99
CA TYR A 93 10.35 9.98 10.54
C TYR A 93 9.16 9.23 9.95
N LEU A 94 8.14 8.88 10.75
CA LEU A 94 7.02 8.05 10.28
C LEU A 94 6.33 8.63 9.05
N GLY A 95 6.09 9.94 9.03
CA GLY A 95 5.48 10.62 7.89
C GLY A 95 6.35 10.51 6.63
N ARG A 96 7.65 10.78 6.77
CA ARG A 96 8.62 10.63 5.67
C ARG A 96 8.73 9.19 5.19
N ASP A 97 8.68 8.22 6.11
CA ASP A 97 8.77 6.80 5.81
C ASP A 97 7.51 6.27 5.12
N THR A 98 6.35 6.78 5.50
CA THR A 98 5.06 6.49 4.87
C THR A 98 5.01 7.09 3.47
N ILE A 99 5.47 8.35 3.30
CA ILE A 99 5.60 8.97 1.99
C ILE A 99 6.61 8.21 1.13
N MET A 100 7.76 7.80 1.67
CA MET A 100 8.73 6.98 0.92
C MET A 100 8.16 5.61 0.56
N LEU A 101 7.34 5.01 1.41
CA LEU A 101 6.61 3.80 1.09
C LEU A 101 5.66 4.08 -0.08
N CYS A 102 4.77 5.07 0.04
CA CYS A 102 3.83 5.44 -1.01
C CYS A 102 4.53 5.79 -2.34
N VAL A 103 5.57 6.61 -2.30
CA VAL A 103 6.32 7.03 -3.50
C VAL A 103 7.13 5.87 -4.06
N GLY A 104 7.84 5.11 -3.22
CA GLY A 104 8.58 3.91 -3.64
C GLY A 104 7.66 2.89 -4.33
N PHE A 105 6.43 2.79 -3.84
CA PHE A 105 5.37 2.01 -4.44
C PHE A 105 4.86 2.58 -5.75
N LEU A 106 4.76 3.91 -5.88
CA LEU A 106 4.28 4.58 -7.08
C LEU A 106 5.33 4.71 -8.18
N ILE A 107 6.64 4.64 -7.86
CA ILE A 107 7.74 4.76 -8.83
C ILE A 107 7.60 3.77 -10.01
N PRO A 108 7.35 2.45 -9.80
CA PRO A 108 7.11 1.52 -10.91
C PRO A 108 5.94 1.95 -11.82
N PHE A 109 4.91 2.57 -11.25
CA PHE A 109 3.73 3.04 -11.99
C PHE A 109 4.02 4.31 -12.76
N TYR A 110 4.74 5.26 -12.16
CA TYR A 110 5.20 6.46 -12.86
C TYR A 110 6.13 6.11 -14.02
N LEU A 111 7.08 5.19 -13.82
CA LEU A 111 7.98 4.72 -14.87
C LEU A 111 7.22 4.03 -15.99
N ALA A 112 6.29 3.13 -15.68
CA ALA A 112 5.54 2.44 -16.71
C ALA A 112 4.54 3.36 -17.44
N THR A 113 3.99 4.37 -16.76
CA THR A 113 3.17 5.42 -17.39
C THR A 113 4.02 6.29 -18.32
N ALA A 114 5.22 6.67 -17.89
CA ALA A 114 6.16 7.43 -18.72
C ALA A 114 6.58 6.64 -19.97
N ILE A 115 6.91 5.35 -19.81
CA ILE A 115 7.22 4.45 -20.94
C ILE A 115 6.03 4.35 -21.90
N TYR A 116 4.81 4.21 -21.38
CA TYR A 116 3.61 4.16 -22.22
C TYR A 116 3.38 5.45 -23.00
N ILE A 117 3.52 6.62 -22.35
CA ILE A 117 3.39 7.92 -23.01
C ILE A 117 4.46 8.05 -24.12
N GLU A 118 5.70 7.65 -23.83
CA GLU A 118 6.79 7.68 -24.81
C GLU A 118 6.50 6.76 -26.02
N THR A 119 6.03 5.54 -25.78
CA THR A 119 5.67 4.61 -26.87
C THR A 119 4.44 5.06 -27.65
N ALA A 120 3.45 5.69 -27.00
CA ALA A 120 2.28 6.24 -27.65
C ALA A 120 2.61 7.45 -28.54
N HIS A 121 3.59 8.28 -28.14
CA HIS A 121 4.07 9.41 -28.93
C HIS A 121 4.95 9.01 -30.11
N ARG A 122 5.72 7.91 -30.02
CA ARG A 122 6.54 7.41 -31.14
C ARG A 122 5.73 6.74 -32.27
N ASN A 123 4.50 6.31 -32.00
CA ASN A 123 3.63 5.62 -32.95
C ASN A 123 2.57 6.55 -33.61
N ARG A 124 2.71 7.87 -33.45
CA ARG A 124 1.98 8.90 -34.21
C ARG A 124 2.92 9.58 -35.18
#